data_AF-A0A3N5Q207-F1
#
_entry.id   AF-A0A3N5Q207-F1
#
_cell.length_a   1.000
_cell.length_b   1.000
_cell.length_c   1.000
_cell.angle_alpha   90.00
_cell.angle_beta   90.00
_cell.angle_gamma   90.00
#
_symmetry.space_group_name_H-M   'P 1'
#
loop_
_entity.id
_entity.type
_entity.pdbx_description
1 polymer ?
#
loop_
_entity_poly.entity_id
_entity_poly.type
_entity_poly.pdbx_seq_one_letter_code
_entity_poly.pdbx_strand_id
1 'polypeptide(L)'
;SHSENYFSLEFAALDFTNSSENKYGYKLEGFDKEWIYSGKRRFASYTNLDPGEYNFRVKGSNNDGVWNEEGSLLKIIINPPFWQTWWFRILTIFLIAELFYLLYRYRLNRLLEIERIKNRLASDLHDDIATNLSSIAMFSQIIHDENKKFCSGSHMTNELIEKITAMSQDSVTSIREIIWAIDPKQETIYDLLIRARDAYIMHCRAKNINFILDMPDRDHLPKQNLTPEERKNIWLLIKEAITNSIKHSCATEISIHTLYKNHNLNLIIMDNGKGFDTSYEYSGKGMNTMKKRAENLGGEVTIVSNKENGTIINLRFKI
;
A
#
# COMPACT_ATOMS: atom_id res chain seq x y z
N SER A 1 -39.19 -13.52 18.12
CA SER A 1 -37.99 -13.15 17.32
C SER A 1 -38.43 -12.45 16.04
N HIS A 2 -37.67 -11.51 15.44
CA HIS A 2 -38.04 -10.89 14.14
C HIS A 2 -38.07 -11.88 12.95
N SER A 3 -37.76 -13.16 13.22
CA SER A 3 -37.86 -14.28 12.28
C SER A 3 -39.19 -15.06 12.37
N GLU A 4 -40.09 -14.71 13.28
CA GLU A 4 -41.36 -15.41 13.48
C GLU A 4 -42.52 -14.52 13.01
N ASN A 5 -42.76 -14.50 11.70
CA ASN A 5 -43.93 -13.82 11.11
C ASN A 5 -45.19 -14.69 11.19
N TYR A 6 -45.35 -15.48 12.26
CA TYR A 6 -46.51 -16.32 12.47
C TYR A 6 -47.03 -16.14 13.89
N PHE A 7 -48.35 -16.06 14.03
CA PHE A 7 -48.99 -16.19 15.32
C PHE A 7 -50.30 -16.97 15.17
N SER A 8 -50.70 -17.61 16.27
CA SER A 8 -51.97 -18.32 16.37
C SER A 8 -52.77 -17.74 17.53
N LEU A 9 -54.06 -17.55 17.31
CA LEU A 9 -55.01 -17.11 18.32
C LEU A 9 -55.96 -18.26 18.62
N GLU A 10 -56.07 -18.61 19.90
CA GLU A 10 -57.05 -19.58 20.39
C GLU A 10 -58.24 -18.86 21.03
N PHE A 11 -59.43 -19.40 20.85
CA PHE A 11 -60.68 -18.80 21.33
C PHE A 11 -61.68 -19.87 21.76
N ALA A 12 -62.51 -19.53 22.76
CA ALA A 12 -63.52 -20.43 23.29
C ALA A 12 -64.83 -19.67 23.56
N ALA A 13 -65.96 -20.32 23.28
CA ALA A 13 -67.28 -19.82 23.66
C ALA A 13 -67.58 -20.26 25.10
N LEU A 14 -68.14 -19.35 25.90
CA LEU A 14 -68.45 -19.58 27.32
C LEU A 14 -69.72 -20.43 27.56
N ASP A 15 -70.13 -21.24 26.59
CA ASP A 15 -71.26 -22.18 26.69
C ASP A 15 -70.74 -23.60 26.94
N PHE A 16 -71.01 -24.11 28.15
CA PHE A 16 -70.52 -25.40 28.65
C PHE A 16 -71.55 -26.52 28.56
N THR A 17 -72.80 -26.22 28.20
CA THR A 17 -73.91 -27.19 28.22
C THR A 17 -73.75 -28.31 27.18
N ASN A 18 -73.18 -28.00 26.01
CA ASN A 18 -72.72 -28.99 25.04
C ASN A 18 -71.58 -28.44 24.17
N SER A 19 -70.42 -28.20 24.80
CA SER A 19 -69.32 -27.44 24.20
C SER A 19 -68.71 -28.03 22.91
N SER A 20 -69.04 -29.29 22.57
CA SER A 20 -68.64 -29.96 21.34
C SER A 20 -69.47 -29.60 20.11
N GLU A 21 -70.64 -28.95 20.26
CA GLU A 21 -71.49 -28.52 19.14
C GLU A 21 -71.36 -27.03 18.80
N ASN A 22 -70.65 -26.26 19.61
CA ASN A 22 -70.39 -24.85 19.36
C ASN A 22 -69.61 -24.66 18.05
N LYS A 23 -70.09 -23.74 17.20
CA LYS A 23 -69.41 -23.34 15.97
C LYS A 23 -68.74 -21.98 16.16
N TYR A 24 -67.65 -21.75 15.45
CA TYR A 24 -66.89 -20.51 15.53
C TYR A 24 -66.76 -19.85 14.16
N GLY A 25 -66.72 -18.52 14.17
CA GLY A 25 -66.42 -17.67 13.03
C GLY A 25 -65.46 -16.59 13.46
N TYR A 26 -64.43 -16.33 12.66
CA TYR A 26 -63.45 -15.28 12.94
C TYR A 26 -63.14 -14.44 11.71
N LYS A 27 -62.62 -13.24 11.94
CA LYS A 27 -62.20 -12.31 10.88
C LYS A 27 -61.08 -11.41 11.39
N LEU A 28 -59.98 -11.32 10.64
CA LEU A 28 -58.94 -10.32 10.86
C LEU A 28 -59.18 -9.13 9.93
N GLU A 29 -59.75 -8.05 10.47
CA GLU A 29 -59.98 -6.83 9.70
C GLU A 29 -58.63 -6.21 9.30
N GLY A 30 -58.48 -5.90 8.01
CA GLY A 30 -57.20 -5.49 7.41
C GLY A 30 -56.49 -6.62 6.64
N PHE A 31 -56.92 -7.87 6.77
CA PHE A 31 -56.39 -9.02 6.02
C PHE A 31 -57.49 -9.88 5.38
N ASP A 32 -58.48 -10.31 6.17
CA ASP A 32 -59.60 -11.13 5.71
C ASP A 32 -60.73 -10.26 5.12
N LYS A 33 -61.18 -10.59 3.91
CA LYS A 33 -62.30 -9.90 3.25
C LYS A 33 -63.66 -10.27 3.87
N GLU A 34 -63.86 -11.56 4.15
CA GLU A 34 -65.11 -12.13 4.69
C GLU A 34 -64.88 -12.88 6.00
N TRP A 35 -65.96 -13.26 6.68
CA TRP A 35 -65.89 -14.10 7.87
C TRP A 35 -65.49 -15.53 7.52
N ILE A 36 -64.53 -16.09 8.26
CA ILE A 36 -64.09 -17.47 8.11
C ILE A 36 -64.78 -18.32 9.17
N TYR A 37 -65.62 -19.26 8.74
CA TYR A 37 -66.32 -20.19 9.63
C TYR A 37 -65.49 -21.45 9.83
N SER A 38 -65.02 -21.67 11.06
CA SER A 38 -64.09 -22.74 11.40
C SER A 38 -64.76 -23.98 11.99
N GLY A 39 -66.10 -24.00 12.02
CA GLY A 39 -66.87 -25.07 12.64
C GLY A 39 -66.45 -25.25 14.10
N LYS A 40 -65.98 -26.45 14.47
CA LYS A 40 -65.56 -26.78 15.84
C LYS A 40 -64.12 -26.35 16.16
N ARG A 41 -63.35 -25.85 15.18
CA ARG A 41 -61.94 -25.44 15.38
C ARG A 41 -61.88 -24.12 16.14
N ARG A 42 -61.07 -24.11 17.20
CA ARG A 42 -60.91 -23.05 18.20
C ARG A 42 -59.63 -22.23 18.04
N PHE A 43 -58.98 -22.27 16.88
CA PHE A 43 -57.79 -21.49 16.62
C PHE A 43 -57.75 -20.93 15.19
N ALA A 44 -57.12 -19.78 15.04
CA ALA A 44 -56.81 -19.15 13.76
C ALA A 44 -55.30 -18.87 13.70
N SER A 45 -54.66 -19.19 12.57
CA SER A 45 -53.23 -18.95 12.37
C SER A 45 -53.03 -17.99 11.21
N TYR A 46 -52.25 -16.94 11.44
CA TYR A 46 -51.88 -15.96 10.43
C TYR A 46 -50.37 -15.96 10.22
N THR A 47 -49.96 -15.86 8.97
CA THR A 47 -48.56 -15.81 8.56
C THR A 47 -48.32 -14.64 7.64
N ASN A 48 -47.16 -13.98 7.78
CA ASN A 48 -46.68 -12.95 6.86
C ASN A 48 -47.63 -11.75 6.69
N LEU A 49 -48.14 -11.24 7.82
CA LEU A 49 -48.89 -9.99 7.84
C LEU A 49 -47.94 -8.80 7.74
N ASP A 50 -48.33 -7.80 6.95
CA ASP A 50 -47.59 -6.55 6.82
C ASP A 50 -47.61 -5.73 8.12
N PRO A 51 -46.64 -4.83 8.35
CA PRO A 51 -46.69 -3.93 9.50
C PRO A 51 -47.94 -3.05 9.47
N GLY A 52 -48.69 -3.02 10.57
CA GLY A 52 -49.97 -2.31 10.65
C GLY A 52 -50.80 -2.65 11.89
N GLU A 53 -51.98 -2.04 11.95
CA GLU A 53 -52.99 -2.32 12.97
C GLU A 53 -54.07 -3.24 12.41
N TYR A 54 -54.33 -4.33 13.12
CA TYR A 54 -55.35 -5.32 12.77
C TYR A 54 -56.34 -5.50 13.92
N ASN A 55 -57.62 -5.67 13.59
CA ASN A 55 -58.65 -6.02 14.57
C ASN A 55 -59.09 -7.46 14.33
N PHE A 56 -58.76 -8.35 15.25
CA PHE A 56 -59.25 -9.72 15.23
C PHE A 56 -60.61 -9.79 15.90
N ARG A 57 -61.62 -10.25 15.16
CA ARG A 57 -62.97 -10.47 15.66
C ARG A 57 -63.28 -11.96 15.68
N VAL A 58 -63.94 -12.40 16.74
CA VAL A 58 -64.45 -13.77 16.86
C VAL A 58 -65.90 -13.76 17.32
N LYS A 59 -66.70 -14.63 16.72
CA LYS A 59 -68.06 -14.96 17.14
C LYS A 59 -68.22 -16.47 17.30
N GLY A 60 -69.06 -16.86 18.25
CA GLY A 60 -69.41 -18.26 18.50
C GLY A 60 -70.92 -18.47 18.37
N SER A 61 -71.32 -19.69 18.03
CA SER A 61 -72.69 -20.16 18.17
C SER A 61 -72.84 -21.00 19.43
N ASN A 62 -74.02 -20.97 20.04
CA ASN A 62 -74.42 -21.95 21.05
C ASN A 62 -74.84 -23.28 20.39
N ASN A 63 -75.26 -24.27 21.20
CA ASN A 63 -75.73 -25.59 20.74
C ASN A 63 -76.95 -25.51 19.79
N ASP A 64 -77.77 -24.46 19.90
CA ASP A 64 -78.95 -24.24 19.05
C ASP A 64 -78.62 -23.51 17.73
N GLY A 65 -77.34 -23.26 17.46
CA GLY A 65 -76.88 -22.58 16.24
C GLY A 65 -77.11 -21.07 16.23
N VAL A 66 -77.47 -20.47 17.37
CA VAL A 66 -77.63 -19.02 17.53
C VAL A 66 -76.26 -18.39 17.72
N TRP A 67 -75.91 -17.46 16.85
CA TRP A 67 -74.63 -16.75 16.87
C TRP A 67 -74.65 -15.52 17.78
N ASN A 68 -73.56 -15.29 18.51
CA ASN A 68 -73.32 -14.00 19.16
C ASN A 68 -72.83 -12.99 18.10
N GLU A 69 -73.72 -12.12 17.63
CA GLU A 69 -73.39 -11.10 16.63
C GLU A 69 -72.57 -9.91 17.18
N GLU A 70 -72.50 -9.73 18.50
CA GLU A 70 -71.65 -8.71 19.13
C GLU A 70 -70.17 -9.13 19.11
N GLY A 71 -69.90 -10.43 19.31
CA GLY A 71 -68.58 -11.03 19.22
C GLY A 71 -67.56 -10.48 20.25
N SER A 72 -66.29 -10.81 20.07
CA SER A 72 -65.17 -10.25 20.85
C SER A 72 -64.09 -9.70 19.92
N LEU A 73 -63.48 -8.57 20.31
CA LEU A 73 -62.47 -7.86 19.52
C LEU A 73 -61.12 -7.83 20.25
N LEU A 74 -60.06 -8.20 19.53
CA LEU A 74 -58.67 -8.12 19.98
C LEU A 74 -57.87 -7.24 18.99
N LYS A 75 -57.21 -6.20 19.50
CA LYS A 75 -56.33 -5.33 18.70
C LYS A 75 -54.93 -5.95 18.61
N ILE A 76 -54.40 -6.05 17.40
CA ILE A 76 -53.07 -6.61 17.11
C ILE A 76 -52.26 -5.56 16.36
N ILE A 77 -51.10 -5.21 16.88
CA ILE A 77 -50.20 -4.20 16.29
C ILE A 77 -48.91 -4.89 15.86
N ILE A 78 -48.62 -4.87 14.56
CA ILE A 78 -47.39 -5.43 14.00
C ILE A 78 -46.43 -4.29 13.70
N ASN A 79 -45.40 -4.15 14.52
CA ASN A 79 -44.40 -3.10 14.36
C ASN A 79 -43.46 -3.42 13.17
N PRO A 80 -43.10 -2.41 12.35
CA PRO A 80 -42.18 -2.62 11.25
C PRO A 80 -40.80 -3.02 11.78
N PRO A 81 -40.08 -3.91 11.08
CA PRO A 81 -38.74 -4.28 11.48
C PRO A 81 -37.77 -3.08 11.41
N PHE A 82 -36.77 -3.06 12.29
CA PHE A 82 -35.90 -1.89 12.47
C PHE A 82 -35.18 -1.46 11.18
N TRP A 83 -34.84 -2.40 10.28
CA TRP A 83 -34.18 -2.10 9.01
C TRP A 83 -35.07 -1.40 7.97
N GLN A 84 -36.39 -1.44 8.16
CA GLN A 84 -37.34 -0.72 7.29
C GLN A 84 -37.63 0.70 7.77
N THR A 85 -37.17 1.08 8.97
CA THR A 85 -37.38 2.41 9.54
C THR A 85 -36.61 3.49 8.75
N TRP A 86 -37.16 4.70 8.68
CA TRP A 86 -36.58 5.81 7.92
C TRP A 86 -35.18 6.20 8.40
N TRP A 87 -34.97 6.23 9.72
CA TRP A 87 -33.68 6.59 10.31
C TRP A 87 -32.60 5.55 9.97
N PHE A 88 -32.95 4.26 9.93
CA PHE A 88 -32.01 3.20 9.57
C PHE A 88 -31.62 3.28 8.08
N ARG A 89 -32.57 3.58 7.20
CA ARG A 89 -32.29 3.81 5.77
C ARG A 89 -31.35 4.99 5.57
N ILE A 90 -31.58 6.11 6.26
CA ILE A 90 -30.70 7.28 6.20
C ILE A 90 -29.29 6.92 6.71
N LEU A 91 -29.20 6.23 7.85
CA LEU A 91 -27.92 5.78 8.40
C LEU A 91 -27.16 4.87 7.41
N THR A 92 -27.88 3.96 6.75
CA THR A 92 -27.29 3.06 5.74
C THR A 92 -26.73 3.85 4.55
N ILE A 93 -27.49 4.81 4.03
CA ILE A 93 -27.04 5.69 2.94
C ILE A 93 -25.80 6.49 3.38
N PHE A 94 -25.82 7.02 4.60
CA PHE A 94 -24.69 7.75 5.17
C PHE A 94 -23.43 6.90 5.26
N LEU A 95 -23.52 5.68 5.81
CA LEU A 95 -22.38 4.75 5.92
C LEU A 95 -21.82 4.37 4.54
N ILE A 96 -22.68 4.16 3.55
CA ILE A 96 -22.25 3.90 2.16
C ILE A 96 -21.53 5.13 1.60
N ALA A 97 -22.08 6.33 1.78
CA ALA A 97 -21.46 7.57 1.32
C ALA A 97 -20.10 7.82 2.01
N GLU A 98 -20.01 7.56 3.31
CA GLU A 98 -18.77 7.66 4.09
C GLU A 98 -17.72 6.66 3.60
N LEU A 99 -18.11 5.41 3.31
CA LEU A 99 -17.21 4.42 2.72
C LEU A 99 -16.65 4.88 1.37
N PHE A 100 -17.51 5.38 0.48
CA PHE A 100 -17.06 5.93 -0.81
C PHE A 100 -16.16 7.15 -0.65
N TYR A 101 -16.48 8.03 0.30
CA TYR A 101 -15.65 9.19 0.62
C TYR A 101 -14.26 8.79 1.13
N LEU A 102 -14.17 7.79 2.02
CA LEU A 102 -12.90 7.27 2.52
C LEU A 102 -12.07 6.63 1.42
N LEU A 103 -12.69 5.84 0.53
CA LEU A 103 -12.01 5.25 -0.63
C LEU A 103 -11.51 6.32 -1.60
N TYR A 104 -12.31 7.34 -1.87
CA TYR A 104 -11.92 8.49 -2.68
C TYR A 104 -10.73 9.23 -2.06
N ARG A 105 -10.81 9.54 -0.75
CA ARG A 105 -9.75 10.23 -0.02
C ARG A 105 -8.45 9.42 0.01
N TYR A 106 -8.53 8.11 0.23
CA TYR A 106 -7.38 7.21 0.16
C TYR A 106 -6.69 7.26 -1.21
N ARG A 107 -7.49 7.15 -2.29
CA ARG A 107 -6.96 7.22 -3.66
C ARG A 107 -6.32 8.57 -3.95
N LEU A 108 -6.95 9.67 -3.54
CA LEU A 108 -6.45 11.03 -3.75
C LEU A 108 -5.09 11.23 -3.03
N ASN A 109 -5.00 10.83 -1.76
CA ASN A 109 -3.75 10.95 -1.00
C ASN A 109 -2.62 10.16 -1.64
N ARG A 110 -2.89 8.94 -2.12
CA ARG A 110 -1.89 8.11 -2.82
C ARG A 110 -1.41 8.74 -4.11
N LEU A 111 -2.29 9.38 -4.88
CA LEU A 111 -1.91 10.10 -6.10
C LEU A 111 -1.03 11.31 -5.79
N LEU A 112 -1.41 12.09 -4.78
CA LEU A 112 -0.62 13.26 -4.34
C LEU A 112 0.77 12.85 -3.82
N GLU A 113 0.89 11.71 -3.14
CA GLU A 113 2.17 11.19 -2.68
C GLU A 113 3.09 10.81 -3.85
N ILE A 114 2.56 10.08 -4.84
CA ILE A 114 3.31 9.73 -6.06
C ILE A 114 3.74 11.00 -6.80
N GLU A 115 2.87 12.00 -6.90
CA GLU A 115 3.18 13.27 -7.56
C GLU A 115 4.26 14.07 -6.83
N ARG A 116 4.21 14.12 -5.49
CA ARG A 116 5.27 14.75 -4.68
C ARG A 116 6.62 14.08 -4.88
N ILE A 117 6.65 12.73 -4.86
CA ILE A 117 7.88 11.96 -5.11
C ILE A 117 8.41 12.27 -6.51
N LYS A 118 7.54 12.26 -7.52
CA LYS A 118 7.91 12.59 -8.90
C LYS A 118 8.51 13.99 -9.02
N ASN A 119 7.90 14.99 -8.38
CA ASN A 119 8.39 16.37 -8.42
C ASN A 119 9.72 16.53 -7.70
N ARG A 120 9.89 15.90 -6.53
CA ARG A 120 11.17 15.91 -5.79
C ARG A 120 12.28 15.28 -6.63
N LEU A 121 12.00 14.15 -7.27
CA LEU A 121 12.97 13.44 -8.10
C LEU A 121 13.30 14.20 -9.40
N ALA A 122 12.33 14.88 -10.00
CA ALA A 122 12.55 15.77 -11.13
C ALA A 122 13.39 17.01 -10.75
N SER A 123 13.20 17.55 -9.54
CA SER A 123 14.05 18.63 -9.01
C SER A 123 15.50 18.16 -8.84
N ASP A 124 15.71 17.00 -8.23
CA ASP A 124 17.06 16.43 -8.08
C ASP A 124 17.73 16.21 -9.45
N LEU A 125 16.95 15.78 -10.46
CA LEU A 125 17.45 15.66 -11.84
C LEU A 125 17.88 17.01 -12.42
N HIS A 126 17.05 18.03 -12.24
CA HIS A 126 17.31 19.36 -12.78
C HIS A 126 18.64 19.91 -12.24
N ASP A 127 18.92 19.72 -10.96
CA ASP A 127 20.16 20.20 -10.32
C ASP A 127 21.41 19.46 -10.84
N ASP A 128 21.33 18.12 -10.95
CA ASP A 128 22.45 17.31 -11.48
C ASP A 128 22.72 17.60 -12.96
N ILE A 129 21.68 17.71 -13.79
CA ILE A 129 21.81 18.06 -15.21
C ILE A 129 22.36 19.48 -15.36
N ALA A 130 21.82 20.46 -14.61
CA ALA A 130 22.25 21.85 -14.71
C ALA A 130 23.74 21.97 -14.39
N THR A 131 24.19 21.32 -13.32
CA THR A 131 25.61 21.31 -12.92
C THR A 131 26.50 20.72 -14.02
N ASN A 132 26.09 19.59 -14.61
CA ASN A 132 26.87 18.92 -15.65
C ASN A 132 26.88 19.70 -16.96
N LEU A 133 25.75 20.25 -17.39
CA LEU A 133 25.64 21.08 -18.59
C LEU A 133 26.44 22.38 -18.46
N SER A 134 26.40 23.05 -17.30
CA SER A 134 27.22 24.23 -17.03
C SER A 134 28.71 23.91 -17.12
N SER A 135 29.14 22.76 -16.62
CA SER A 135 30.53 22.32 -16.69
C SER A 135 30.94 21.97 -18.13
N ILE A 136 30.08 21.31 -18.89
CA ILE A 136 30.30 21.03 -20.32
C ILE A 136 30.42 22.34 -21.11
N ALA A 137 29.50 23.29 -20.87
CA ALA A 137 29.54 24.60 -21.51
C ALA A 137 30.83 25.36 -21.16
N MET A 138 31.26 25.32 -19.90
CA MET A 138 32.51 25.92 -19.44
C MET A 138 33.73 25.30 -20.12
N PHE A 139 33.88 23.97 -20.11
CA PHE A 139 35.00 23.29 -20.77
C PHE A 139 34.99 23.49 -22.28
N SER A 140 33.82 23.47 -22.92
CA SER A 140 33.66 23.76 -24.34
C SER A 140 34.10 25.20 -24.67
N GLN A 141 33.76 26.17 -23.81
CA GLN A 141 34.21 27.55 -23.94
C GLN A 141 35.73 27.69 -23.80
N ILE A 142 36.35 26.94 -22.87
CA ILE A 142 37.82 26.91 -22.71
C ILE A 142 38.48 26.32 -23.96
N ILE A 143 37.96 25.21 -24.49
CA ILE A 143 38.44 24.61 -25.75
C ILE A 143 38.31 25.62 -26.91
N HIS A 144 37.20 26.36 -26.98
CA HIS A 144 36.97 27.35 -28.01
C HIS A 144 37.93 28.55 -27.88
N ASP A 145 38.24 29.00 -26.66
CA ASP A 145 39.16 30.13 -26.44
C ASP A 145 40.63 29.71 -26.67
N GLU A 146 41.02 28.49 -26.30
CA GLU A 146 42.35 27.92 -26.60
C GLU A 146 42.58 27.78 -28.11
N ASN A 147 41.61 27.24 -28.86
CA ASN A 147 41.73 27.11 -30.32
C ASN A 147 41.83 28.47 -31.03
N LYS A 148 41.37 29.57 -30.40
CA LYS A 148 41.42 30.93 -30.97
C LYS A 148 42.78 31.61 -30.79
N LYS A 149 43.66 31.13 -29.90
CA LYS A 149 44.96 31.75 -29.54
C LYS A 149 46.22 31.12 -30.17
N PHE A 150 46.07 30.29 -31.21
CA PHE A 150 47.14 29.65 -32.00
C PHE A 150 47.90 28.46 -31.35
N CYS A 151 48.12 27.47 -32.22
CA CYS A 151 48.86 26.20 -32.11
C CYS A 151 49.86 26.07 -30.97
N SER A 152 49.48 25.38 -29.88
CA SER A 152 50.28 24.41 -29.13
C SER A 152 49.50 23.97 -27.89
N GLY A 153 48.76 22.86 -27.99
CA GLY A 153 47.99 22.37 -26.84
C GLY A 153 47.16 21.11 -27.09
N SER A 154 47.58 20.20 -27.98
CA SER A 154 46.81 18.99 -28.30
C SER A 154 46.46 18.15 -27.06
N HIS A 155 47.30 18.18 -26.03
CA HIS A 155 47.10 17.43 -24.80
C HIS A 155 46.02 18.02 -23.89
N MET A 156 45.98 19.35 -23.71
CA MET A 156 44.98 20.02 -22.85
C MET A 156 43.60 20.01 -23.50
N THR A 157 43.52 20.22 -24.81
CA THR A 157 42.27 20.10 -25.56
C THR A 157 41.70 18.68 -25.50
N ASN A 158 42.55 17.64 -25.65
CA ASN A 158 42.11 16.25 -25.51
C ASN A 158 41.65 15.93 -24.08
N GLU A 159 42.34 16.41 -23.04
CA GLU A 159 41.91 16.24 -21.64
C GLU A 159 40.53 16.90 -21.37
N LEU A 160 40.29 18.09 -21.92
CA LEU A 160 39.01 18.78 -21.79
C LEU A 160 37.89 18.06 -22.56
N ILE A 161 38.16 17.51 -23.74
CA ILE A 161 37.21 16.68 -24.50
C ILE A 161 36.88 15.39 -23.74
N GLU A 162 37.87 14.75 -23.11
CA GLU A 162 37.66 13.58 -22.26
C GLU A 162 36.78 13.93 -21.06
N LYS A 163 37.02 15.07 -20.40
CA LYS A 163 36.16 15.57 -19.31
C LYS A 163 34.72 15.83 -19.76
N ILE A 164 34.51 16.50 -20.90
CA ILE A 164 33.16 16.72 -21.46
C ILE A 164 32.47 15.39 -21.73
N THR A 165 33.20 14.44 -22.34
CA THR A 165 32.67 13.11 -22.68
C THR A 165 32.27 12.34 -21.42
N ALA A 166 33.12 12.35 -20.39
CA ALA A 166 32.84 11.72 -19.10
C ALA A 166 31.62 12.36 -18.42
N MET A 167 31.53 13.69 -18.36
CA MET A 167 30.40 14.39 -17.74
C MET A 167 29.07 14.18 -18.48
N SER A 168 29.13 14.07 -19.82
CA SER A 168 27.96 13.72 -20.62
C SER A 168 27.47 12.30 -20.31
N GLN A 169 28.38 11.33 -20.25
CA GLN A 169 28.07 9.94 -19.88
C GLN A 169 27.51 9.83 -18.45
N ASP A 170 28.07 10.58 -17.50
CA ASP A 170 27.58 10.65 -16.13
C ASP A 170 26.14 11.21 -16.10
N SER A 171 25.85 12.26 -16.87
CA SER A 171 24.49 12.83 -16.98
C SER A 171 23.48 11.83 -17.55
N VAL A 172 23.84 11.09 -18.60
CA VAL A 172 22.98 10.04 -19.17
C VAL A 172 22.71 8.94 -18.14
N THR A 173 23.71 8.58 -17.35
CA THR A 173 23.58 7.57 -16.30
C THR A 173 22.63 8.06 -15.20
N SER A 174 22.79 9.29 -14.72
CA SER A 174 21.89 9.90 -13.73
C SER A 174 20.44 9.93 -14.21
N ILE A 175 20.18 10.27 -15.48
CA ILE A 175 18.83 10.24 -16.06
C ILE A 175 18.25 8.82 -16.02
N ARG A 176 19.04 7.80 -16.40
CA ARG A 176 18.59 6.40 -16.39
C ARG A 176 18.24 5.92 -14.99
N GLU A 177 19.03 6.31 -13.99
CA GLU A 177 18.79 5.98 -12.57
C GLU A 177 17.48 6.59 -12.07
N ILE A 178 17.17 7.82 -12.49
CA ILE A 178 15.93 8.50 -12.15
C ILE A 178 14.72 7.88 -12.85
N ILE A 179 14.83 7.58 -14.14
CA ILE A 179 13.76 6.87 -14.87
C ILE A 179 13.45 5.54 -14.20
N TRP A 180 14.47 4.79 -13.79
CA TRP A 180 14.29 3.56 -13.03
C TRP A 180 13.65 3.81 -11.66
N ALA A 181 14.09 4.83 -10.91
CA ALA A 181 13.51 5.15 -9.62
C ALA A 181 12.03 5.60 -9.70
N ILE A 182 11.56 6.07 -10.86
CA ILE A 182 10.15 6.42 -11.13
C ILE A 182 9.35 5.23 -11.69
N ASP A 183 10.00 4.15 -12.14
CA ASP A 183 9.31 3.00 -12.73
C ASP A 183 8.24 2.46 -11.75
N PRO A 184 6.95 2.45 -12.15
CA PRO A 184 5.87 1.99 -11.29
C PRO A 184 5.94 0.49 -10.95
N LYS A 185 6.89 -0.25 -11.54
CA LYS A 185 7.19 -1.62 -11.13
C LYS A 185 7.68 -1.64 -9.68
N GLN A 186 6.85 -2.26 -8.86
CA GLN A 186 7.12 -2.69 -7.51
C GLN A 186 8.30 -3.66 -7.50
N GLU A 187 9.48 -3.18 -7.11
CA GLU A 187 10.70 -3.99 -6.99
C GLU A 187 10.95 -4.34 -5.53
N THR A 188 11.31 -5.61 -5.29
CA THR A 188 11.79 -6.07 -3.98
C THR A 188 13.28 -5.76 -3.81
N ILE A 189 13.78 -5.84 -2.57
CA ILE A 189 15.22 -5.70 -2.32
C ILE A 189 16.05 -6.73 -3.10
N TYR A 190 15.52 -7.95 -3.27
CA TYR A 190 16.14 -9.00 -4.05
C TYR A 190 16.35 -8.57 -5.51
N ASP A 191 15.31 -8.01 -6.14
CA ASP A 191 15.37 -7.55 -7.53
C ASP A 191 16.39 -6.40 -7.70
N LEU A 192 16.47 -5.50 -6.71
CA LEU A 192 17.43 -4.41 -6.68
C LEU A 192 18.88 -4.91 -6.60
N LEU A 193 19.16 -5.88 -5.73
CA LEU A 193 20.51 -6.43 -5.56
C LEU A 193 20.99 -7.21 -6.78
N ILE A 194 20.10 -7.98 -7.42
CA ILE A 194 20.39 -8.64 -8.70
C ILE A 194 20.74 -7.62 -9.77
N ARG A 195 19.96 -6.54 -9.87
CA ARG A 195 20.23 -5.45 -10.83
C ARG A 195 21.57 -4.77 -10.56
N ALA A 196 21.91 -4.52 -9.29
CA ALA A 196 23.20 -3.95 -8.91
C ALA A 196 24.36 -4.85 -9.34
N ARG A 197 24.26 -6.17 -9.10
CA ARG A 197 25.25 -7.13 -9.60
C ARG A 197 25.38 -7.06 -11.11
N ASP A 198 24.26 -7.13 -11.84
CA ASP A 198 24.30 -7.17 -13.31
C ASP A 198 24.86 -5.87 -13.91
N ALA A 199 24.63 -4.73 -13.24
CA ALA A 199 25.22 -3.45 -13.64
C ALA A 199 26.74 -3.42 -13.44
N TYR A 200 27.25 -3.88 -12.28
CA TYR A 200 28.65 -3.67 -11.91
C TYR A 200 29.58 -4.86 -12.22
N ILE A 201 29.06 -6.06 -12.47
CA ILE A 201 29.89 -7.25 -12.73
C ILE A 201 30.82 -7.06 -13.93
N MET A 202 30.32 -6.44 -15.01
CA MET A 202 31.13 -6.16 -16.20
C MET A 202 32.17 -5.06 -15.96
N HIS A 203 31.81 -4.02 -15.21
CA HIS A 203 32.73 -2.94 -14.84
C HIS A 203 33.87 -3.43 -13.95
N CYS A 204 33.57 -4.29 -12.98
CA CYS A 204 34.57 -4.90 -12.10
C CYS A 204 35.49 -5.85 -12.87
N ARG A 205 34.93 -6.72 -13.73
CA ARG A 205 35.70 -7.62 -14.59
C ARG A 205 36.66 -6.89 -15.52
N ALA A 206 36.22 -5.79 -16.13
CA ALA A 206 37.08 -4.97 -17.00
C ALA A 206 38.30 -4.37 -16.26
N LYS A 207 38.24 -4.28 -14.92
CA LYS A 207 39.32 -3.81 -14.04
C LYS A 207 40.02 -4.95 -13.30
N ASN A 208 39.77 -6.21 -13.65
CA ASN A 208 40.28 -7.42 -12.97
C ASN A 208 39.88 -7.49 -11.47
N ILE A 209 38.69 -6.98 -11.13
CA ILE A 209 38.14 -7.05 -9.78
C ILE A 209 37.06 -8.15 -9.76
N ASN A 210 37.17 -9.09 -8.83
CA ASN A 210 36.15 -10.09 -8.58
C ASN A 210 34.94 -9.43 -7.88
N PHE A 211 33.72 -9.69 -8.36
CA PHE A 211 32.49 -9.15 -7.76
C PHE A 211 31.63 -10.29 -7.23
N ILE A 212 31.40 -10.29 -5.92
CA ILE A 212 30.63 -11.33 -5.23
C ILE A 212 29.33 -10.72 -4.70
N LEU A 213 28.20 -11.35 -5.04
CA LEU A 213 26.92 -11.07 -4.39
C LEU A 213 26.54 -12.28 -3.54
N ASP A 214 26.57 -12.11 -2.23
CA ASP A 214 26.14 -13.08 -1.24
C ASP A 214 24.85 -12.59 -0.58
N MET A 215 23.75 -13.25 -0.91
CA MET A 215 22.45 -12.92 -0.35
C MET A 215 21.66 -14.20 -0.11
N PRO A 216 20.80 -14.22 0.92
CA PRO A 216 19.93 -15.34 1.17
C PRO A 216 18.90 -15.47 0.06
N ASP A 217 18.31 -16.66 -0.08
CA ASP A 217 17.27 -16.93 -1.07
C ASP A 217 16.10 -15.95 -0.94
N ARG A 218 15.38 -15.75 -2.04
CA ARG A 218 14.26 -14.80 -2.12
C ARG A 218 13.22 -14.98 -1.00
N ASP A 219 13.01 -16.21 -0.53
CA ASP A 219 12.05 -16.50 0.54
C ASP A 219 12.50 -16.04 1.94
N HIS A 220 13.80 -15.83 2.14
CA HIS A 220 14.39 -15.33 3.38
C HIS A 220 14.61 -13.81 3.36
N LEU A 221 14.19 -13.13 2.30
CA LEU A 221 14.20 -11.68 2.17
C LEU A 221 12.76 -11.11 2.26
N PRO A 222 12.61 -9.83 2.62
CA PRO A 222 11.31 -9.19 2.65
C PRO A 222 10.66 -9.21 1.25
N LYS A 223 9.41 -9.69 1.20
CA LYS A 223 8.56 -9.68 0.00
C LYS A 223 7.87 -8.33 -0.21
N GLN A 224 8.03 -7.41 0.74
CA GLN A 224 7.54 -6.04 0.63
C GLN A 224 8.29 -5.30 -0.47
N ASN A 225 7.55 -4.49 -1.22
CA ASN A 225 8.12 -3.65 -2.27
C ASN A 225 8.72 -2.39 -1.66
N LEU A 226 9.88 -2.01 -2.19
CA LEU A 226 10.53 -0.76 -1.82
C LEU A 226 9.72 0.41 -2.36
N THR A 227 9.60 1.47 -1.56
CA THR A 227 9.15 2.77 -2.04
C THR A 227 10.18 3.32 -3.06
N PRO A 228 9.76 4.22 -3.98
CA PRO A 228 10.69 4.86 -4.91
C PRO A 228 11.88 5.54 -4.24
N GLU A 229 11.67 6.16 -3.07
CA GLU A 229 12.70 6.85 -2.31
C GLU A 229 13.68 5.86 -1.66
N GLU A 230 13.18 4.77 -1.08
CA GLU A 230 14.04 3.69 -0.56
C GLU A 230 14.91 3.09 -1.66
N ARG A 231 14.28 2.75 -2.79
CA ARG A 231 14.94 2.22 -3.98
C ARG A 231 16.07 3.13 -4.47
N LYS A 232 15.80 4.43 -4.60
CA LYS A 232 16.81 5.43 -4.99
C LYS A 232 17.96 5.50 -3.98
N ASN A 233 17.66 5.62 -2.69
CA ASN A 233 18.68 5.82 -1.67
C ASN A 233 19.59 4.58 -1.53
N ILE A 234 19.02 3.37 -1.57
CA ILE A 234 19.79 2.11 -1.54
C ILE A 234 20.67 2.00 -2.79
N TRP A 235 20.11 2.23 -3.99
CA TRP A 235 20.88 2.20 -5.24
C TRP A 235 22.06 3.16 -5.23
N LEU A 236 21.82 4.43 -4.87
CA LEU A 236 22.86 5.43 -4.85
C LEU A 236 23.94 5.15 -3.80
N LEU A 237 23.59 4.50 -2.69
CA LEU A 237 24.57 4.05 -1.69
C LEU A 237 25.43 2.91 -2.23
N ILE A 238 24.82 1.91 -2.88
CA ILE A 238 25.55 0.81 -3.54
C ILE A 238 26.48 1.37 -4.62
N LYS A 239 25.98 2.25 -5.49
CA LYS A 239 26.76 2.90 -6.53
C LYS A 239 27.96 3.64 -5.97
N GLU A 240 27.74 4.47 -4.95
CA GLU A 240 28.81 5.25 -4.32
C GLU A 240 29.87 4.33 -3.71
N ALA A 241 29.45 3.30 -2.97
CA ALA A 241 30.34 2.31 -2.37
C ALA A 241 31.21 1.61 -3.43
N ILE A 242 30.59 0.99 -4.44
CA ILE A 242 31.30 0.27 -5.50
C ILE A 242 32.20 1.21 -6.30
N THR A 243 31.73 2.41 -6.63
CA THR A 243 32.51 3.39 -7.40
C THR A 243 33.74 3.85 -6.63
N ASN A 244 33.60 4.07 -5.31
CA ASN A 244 34.71 4.41 -4.44
C ASN A 244 35.72 3.26 -4.35
N SER A 245 35.26 2.02 -4.22
CA SER A 245 36.14 0.86 -4.26
C SER A 245 36.88 0.76 -5.60
N ILE A 246 36.20 0.86 -6.75
CA ILE A 246 36.84 0.80 -8.07
C ILE A 246 37.87 1.93 -8.27
N LYS A 247 37.55 3.17 -7.86
CA LYS A 247 38.42 4.34 -8.11
C LYS A 247 39.58 4.45 -7.14
N HIS A 248 39.38 4.05 -5.88
CA HIS A 248 40.29 4.44 -4.80
C HIS A 248 40.91 3.28 -4.05
N SER A 249 40.35 2.06 -4.08
CA SER A 249 40.80 0.99 -3.17
C SER A 249 41.96 0.14 -3.73
N CYS A 250 42.16 0.09 -5.05
CA CYS A 250 43.01 -0.91 -5.71
C CYS A 250 42.65 -2.36 -5.30
N ALA A 251 41.38 -2.61 -4.94
CA ALA A 251 40.89 -3.91 -4.53
C ALA A 251 40.98 -4.94 -5.67
N THR A 252 41.17 -6.18 -5.29
CA THR A 252 41.05 -7.35 -6.18
C THR A 252 39.69 -8.01 -6.05
N GLU A 253 38.94 -7.70 -5.00
CA GLU A 253 37.61 -8.22 -4.72
C GLU A 253 36.71 -7.16 -4.08
N ILE A 254 35.45 -7.12 -4.55
CA ILE A 254 34.34 -6.37 -3.97
C ILE A 254 33.21 -7.35 -3.72
N SER A 255 32.64 -7.32 -2.51
CA SER A 255 31.51 -8.17 -2.15
C SER A 255 30.34 -7.38 -1.58
N ILE A 256 29.13 -7.87 -1.83
CA ILE A 256 27.89 -7.42 -1.19
C ILE A 256 27.31 -8.60 -0.42
N HIS A 257 27.20 -8.45 0.89
CA HIS A 257 26.57 -9.41 1.79
C HIS A 257 25.25 -8.83 2.31
N THR A 258 24.19 -9.62 2.26
CA THR A 258 22.88 -9.21 2.80
C THR A 258 22.44 -10.14 3.91
N LEU A 259 22.01 -9.58 5.04
CA LEU A 259 21.46 -10.31 6.16
C LEU A 259 20.09 -9.71 6.53
N TYR A 260 19.07 -10.54 6.66
CA TYR A 260 17.74 -10.12 7.09
C TYR A 260 17.31 -10.88 8.33
N LYS A 261 17.09 -10.16 9.45
CA LYS A 261 16.61 -10.73 10.72
C LYS A 261 15.72 -9.71 11.44
N ASN A 262 14.61 -10.16 12.03
CA ASN A 262 13.71 -9.35 12.86
C ASN A 262 13.28 -8.02 12.19
N HIS A 263 12.90 -8.04 10.91
CA HIS A 263 12.54 -6.85 10.12
C HIS A 263 13.66 -5.81 9.94
N ASN A 264 14.91 -6.17 10.25
CA ASN A 264 16.07 -5.35 9.94
C ASN A 264 16.84 -5.98 8.79
N LEU A 265 17.01 -5.20 7.73
CA LEU A 265 17.93 -5.51 6.65
C LEU A 265 19.29 -4.91 7.00
N ASN A 266 20.32 -5.74 6.87
CA ASN A 266 21.71 -5.34 6.98
C ASN A 266 22.38 -5.62 5.63
N LEU A 267 22.76 -4.55 4.94
CA LEU A 267 23.47 -4.58 3.67
C LEU A 267 24.93 -4.19 3.91
N ILE A 268 25.84 -5.11 3.67
CA ILE A 268 27.27 -4.95 3.93
C ILE A 268 27.98 -4.97 2.58
N ILE A 269 28.67 -3.89 2.25
CA ILE A 269 29.50 -3.77 1.04
C ILE A 269 30.95 -3.75 1.48
N MET A 270 31.78 -4.63 0.94
CA MET A 270 33.17 -4.79 1.33
C MET A 270 34.08 -4.71 0.12
N ASP A 271 35.25 -4.12 0.30
CA ASP A 271 36.39 -4.27 -0.61
C ASP A 271 37.63 -4.70 0.18
N ASN A 272 38.53 -5.42 -0.48
CA ASN A 272 39.81 -5.87 0.09
C ASN A 272 40.99 -4.97 -0.29
N GLY A 273 40.72 -3.69 -0.57
CA GLY A 273 41.75 -2.77 -1.04
C GLY A 273 42.66 -2.23 0.06
N LYS A 274 43.38 -1.15 -0.25
CA LYS A 274 44.35 -0.53 0.68
C LYS A 274 43.72 0.08 1.94
N GLY A 275 42.39 0.26 1.97
CA GLY A 275 41.67 0.97 3.03
C GLY A 275 42.10 2.43 3.18
N PHE A 276 41.52 3.13 4.16
CA PHE A 276 41.84 4.50 4.51
C PHE A 276 41.64 4.76 6.01
N ASP A 277 42.19 5.87 6.48
CA ASP A 277 42.14 6.20 7.90
C ASP A 277 40.86 6.97 8.25
N THR A 278 39.92 6.29 8.91
CA THR A 278 38.62 6.89 9.26
C THR A 278 38.70 8.04 10.26
N SER A 279 39.85 8.28 10.92
CA SER A 279 40.03 9.42 11.84
C SER A 279 40.25 10.76 11.13
N TYR A 280 40.58 10.74 9.83
CA TYR A 280 40.74 11.96 9.05
C TYR A 280 39.43 12.36 8.38
N GLU A 281 39.04 13.62 8.55
CA GLU A 281 37.94 14.23 7.78
C GLU A 281 38.39 14.41 6.33
N TYR A 282 38.18 13.39 5.50
CA TYR A 282 38.36 13.53 4.06
C TYR A 282 37.30 14.50 3.53
N SER A 283 37.72 15.51 2.77
CA SER A 283 36.85 16.54 2.16
C SER A 283 35.81 16.00 1.17
N GLY A 284 35.76 14.68 0.97
CA GLY A 284 34.81 14.01 0.10
C GLY A 284 33.39 14.11 0.63
N LYS A 285 32.49 14.68 -0.17
CA LYS A 285 31.04 14.72 0.13
C LYS A 285 30.40 13.33 0.25
N GLY A 286 31.06 12.26 -0.19
CA GLY A 286 30.51 10.89 -0.28
C GLY A 286 30.04 10.32 1.06
N MET A 287 30.86 10.38 2.13
CA MET A 287 30.51 9.80 3.44
C MET A 287 29.31 10.50 4.08
N ASN A 288 29.28 11.84 4.05
CA ASN A 288 28.14 12.61 4.56
C ASN A 288 26.87 12.36 3.74
N THR A 289 27.03 12.18 2.43
CA THR A 289 25.90 11.85 1.55
C THR A 289 25.35 10.45 1.83
N MET A 290 26.21 9.44 2.06
CA MET A 290 25.79 8.09 2.47
C MET A 290 25.05 8.13 3.82
N LYS A 291 25.56 8.87 4.81
CA LYS A 291 24.90 9.04 6.12
C LYS A 291 23.51 9.62 5.98
N LYS A 292 23.37 10.74 5.25
CA LYS A 292 22.08 11.37 4.99
C LYS A 292 21.10 10.43 4.26
N ARG A 293 21.60 9.62 3.32
CA ARG A 293 20.77 8.61 2.63
C ARG A 293 20.31 7.49 3.57
N ALA A 294 21.17 7.04 4.48
CA ALA A 294 20.79 6.06 5.50
C ALA A 294 19.74 6.61 6.46
N GLU A 295 19.87 7.87 6.89
CA GLU A 295 18.88 8.56 7.72
C GLU A 295 17.51 8.66 7.00
N ASN A 296 17.50 8.95 5.70
CA ASN A 296 16.26 8.97 4.90
C ASN A 296 15.59 7.59 4.80
N LEU A 297 16.33 6.50 4.99
CA LEU A 297 15.80 5.13 5.07
C LEU A 297 15.32 4.77 6.49
N GLY A 298 15.39 5.70 7.45
CA GLY A 298 15.19 5.41 8.86
C GLY A 298 16.24 4.46 9.45
N GLY A 299 17.42 4.43 8.84
CA GLY A 299 18.52 3.54 9.17
C GLY A 299 19.82 4.28 9.53
N GLU A 300 20.88 3.49 9.66
CA GLU A 300 22.22 3.99 9.96
C GLU A 300 23.24 3.34 9.02
N VAL A 301 24.29 4.09 8.71
CA VAL A 301 25.44 3.56 7.96
C VAL A 301 26.69 3.67 8.82
N THR A 302 27.42 2.58 8.90
CA THR A 302 28.72 2.50 9.56
C THR A 302 29.78 2.19 8.51
N ILE A 303 30.86 2.96 8.53
CA ILE A 303 31.97 2.79 7.59
C ILE A 303 33.19 2.47 8.44
N VAL A 304 33.74 1.28 8.26
CA VAL A 304 34.95 0.82 8.93
C VAL A 304 35.99 0.59 7.85
N SER A 305 37.11 1.29 7.93
CA SER A 305 38.23 1.11 7.02
C SER A 305 39.52 1.04 7.82
N ASN A 306 40.36 0.09 7.46
CA ASN A 306 41.67 -0.11 8.07
C ASN A 306 42.71 -0.15 6.96
N LYS A 307 43.85 0.52 7.16
CA LYS A 307 44.97 0.40 6.22
C LYS A 307 45.32 -1.09 6.06
N GLU A 308 45.38 -1.54 4.81
CA GLU A 308 45.71 -2.92 4.38
C GLU A 308 44.59 -3.98 4.50
N ASN A 309 43.48 -3.70 5.19
CA ASN A 309 42.35 -4.65 5.34
C ASN A 309 41.08 -4.20 4.58
N GLY A 310 41.20 -3.20 3.71
CA GLY A 310 40.10 -2.71 2.89
C GLY A 310 39.06 -1.87 3.64
N THR A 311 37.85 -1.82 3.08
CA THR A 311 36.75 -0.99 3.59
C THR A 311 35.47 -1.81 3.69
N ILE A 312 34.73 -1.61 4.78
CA ILE A 312 33.43 -2.21 5.05
C ILE A 312 32.42 -1.08 5.25
N ILE A 313 31.37 -1.07 4.44
CA ILE A 313 30.23 -0.17 4.54
C ILE A 313 29.02 -1.01 4.94
N ASN A 314 28.50 -0.80 6.14
CA ASN A 314 27.38 -1.54 6.70
C ASN A 314 26.19 -0.59 6.87
N LEU A 315 25.15 -0.81 6.06
CA LEU A 315 23.88 -0.11 6.09
C LEU A 315 22.83 -0.99 6.80
N ARG A 316 22.29 -0.48 7.91
CA ARG A 316 21.20 -1.13 8.66
C ARG A 316 19.95 -0.28 8.59
N PHE A 317 18.83 -0.86 8.18
CA PHE A 317 17.54 -0.20 8.17
C PHE A 317 16.40 -1.19 8.36
N LYS A 318 15.25 -0.66 8.80
CA LYS A 318 14.04 -1.45 9.01
C LYS A 318 13.24 -1.51 7.71
N ILE A 319 12.76 -2.71 7.36
CA ILE A 319 11.95 -2.95 6.17
C ILE A 319 10.80 -3.91 6.48
#